data_AF-A0A7K4D7L7-F1
#
_entry.id   AF-A0A7K4D7L7-F1
#
_cell.length_a   1.000
_cell.length_b   1.000
_cell.length_c   1.000
_cell.angle_alpha   90.00
_cell.angle_beta   90.00
_cell.angle_gamma   90.00
#
_symmetry.space_group_name_H-M   'P 1'
#
loop_
_entity.id
_entity.type
_entity.pdbx_description
1 polymer ?
#
loop_
_entity_poly.entity_id
_entity_poly.type
_entity_poly.pdbx_seq_one_letter_code
_entity_poly.pdbx_strand_id
1 'polypeptide(L)' 'MNKKIAAIFYLKAKEIQSLGRDKSKEWAYRKAAWEIDEMKDSVNEIYQKEGTNGLLKIKGVGRTLALEIEKFLDSNKY' A
#
# COMPACT_ATOMS: atom_id res chain seq x y z
N MET A 1 -0.97 10.21 6.47
CA MET A 1 -0.22 9.47 5.42
C MET A 1 -0.98 8.24 4.94
N ASN A 2 -1.49 7.41 5.85
CA ASN A 2 -2.25 6.18 5.56
C ASN A 2 -3.36 6.38 4.52
N LYS A 3 -4.27 7.34 4.75
CA LYS A 3 -5.36 7.66 3.82
C LYS A 3 -4.87 7.99 2.39
N LYS A 4 -3.72 8.66 2.24
CA LYS A 4 -3.14 8.97 0.93
C LYS A 4 -2.64 7.71 0.22
N ILE A 5 -1.90 6.85 0.93
CA ILE A 5 -1.39 5.58 0.40
C ILE A 5 -2.55 4.66 0.01
N ALA A 6 -3.56 4.55 0.88
CA ALA A 6 -4.78 3.78 0.60
C ALA A 6 -5.50 4.29 -0.65
N ALA A 7 -5.69 5.60 -0.79
CA ALA A 7 -6.33 6.20 -1.96
C ALA A 7 -5.59 5.86 -3.27
N ILE A 8 -4.26 5.90 -3.27
CA ILE A 8 -3.45 5.56 -4.45
C ILE A 8 -3.59 4.08 -4.80
N PHE A 9 -3.62 3.21 -3.81
CA PHE A 9 -3.77 1.78 -4.03
C PHE A 9 -5.18 1.44 -4.54
N TYR A 10 -6.21 2.11 -4.04
CA TYR A 10 -7.56 2.01 -4.59
C TYR A 10 -7.65 2.49 -6.04
N LEU A 11 -6.96 3.60 -6.38
CA LEU A 11 -6.91 4.09 -7.76
C LEU A 11 -6.23 3.06 -8.67
N LYS A 12 -5.08 2.49 -8.28
CA LYS A 12 -4.42 1.42 -9.03
C LYS A 12 -5.29 0.18 -9.20
N ALA A 13 -6.00 -0.24 -8.15
CA ALA A 13 -6.95 -1.35 -8.25
C ALA A 13 -8.05 -1.06 -9.28
N LYS A 14 -8.62 0.15 -9.26
CA LYS A 14 -9.64 0.60 -10.21
C LYS A 14 -9.11 0.67 -11.65
N GLU A 15 -7.88 1.11 -11.86
CA GLU A 15 -7.23 1.11 -13.18
C GLU A 15 -7.05 -0.33 -13.70
N ILE A 16 -6.54 -1.24 -12.87
CA ILE A 16 -6.35 -2.66 -13.24
C ILE A 16 -7.70 -3.30 -13.60
N GLN A 17 -8.72 -3.03 -12.79
CA GLN A 17 -10.09 -3.47 -13.03
C GLN A 17 -10.64 -2.96 -14.37
N SER A 18 -10.47 -1.66 -14.64
CA SER A 18 -10.99 -1.01 -15.85
C SER A 18 -10.32 -1.54 -17.12
N LEU A 19 -9.04 -1.92 -17.02
CA LEU A 19 -8.29 -2.52 -18.12
C LEU A 19 -8.59 -4.02 -18.30
N GLY A 20 -9.46 -4.62 -17.48
CA GLY A 20 -9.79 -6.04 -17.53
C GLY A 20 -8.58 -6.95 -17.27
N ARG A 21 -7.55 -6.42 -16.59
CA ARG A 21 -6.28 -7.10 -16.35
C ARG A 21 -6.38 -8.13 -15.21
N ASP A 22 -5.23 -8.62 -14.79
CA ASP A 22 -5.03 -9.58 -13.71
C ASP A 22 -5.86 -9.23 -12.44
N LYS A 23 -6.91 -10.01 -12.22
CA LYS A 23 -7.82 -9.91 -11.07
C LYS A 23 -7.10 -10.18 -9.74
N SER A 24 -6.07 -11.03 -9.75
CA SER A 24 -5.26 -11.30 -8.55
C SER A 24 -4.52 -10.04 -8.11
N LYS A 25 -3.95 -9.32 -9.10
CA LYS A 25 -3.25 -8.06 -8.85
C LYS A 25 -4.22 -6.97 -8.36
N GLU A 26 -5.38 -6.81 -9.00
CA GLU A 26 -6.43 -5.89 -8.54
C GLU A 26 -6.82 -6.16 -7.08
N TRP A 27 -7.09 -7.41 -6.74
CA TRP A 27 -7.46 -7.80 -5.39
C TRP A 27 -6.35 -7.53 -4.37
N ALA A 28 -5.08 -7.75 -4.75
CA ALA A 28 -3.94 -7.44 -3.88
C ALA A 28 -3.87 -5.93 -3.55
N TYR A 29 -4.01 -5.05 -4.54
CA TYR A 29 -4.04 -3.60 -4.31
C TYR A 29 -5.23 -3.19 -3.46
N ARG A 30 -6.42 -3.73 -3.77
CA ARG A 30 -7.65 -3.40 -3.04
C ARG A 30 -7.58 -3.82 -1.57
N LYS A 31 -7.06 -5.02 -1.31
CA LYS A 31 -6.90 -5.53 0.06
C LYS A 31 -5.89 -4.71 0.85
N ALA A 32 -4.73 -4.41 0.26
CA ALA A 32 -3.73 -3.57 0.90
C ALA A 32 -4.25 -2.16 1.17
N ALA A 33 -5.01 -1.57 0.23
CA ALA A 33 -5.63 -0.26 0.43
C ALA A 33 -6.58 -0.26 1.63
N TRP A 34 -7.43 -1.28 1.75
CA TRP A 34 -8.37 -1.41 2.86
C TRP A 34 -7.67 -1.57 4.20
N GLU A 35 -6.70 -2.47 4.30
CA GLU A 35 -5.96 -2.72 5.54
C GLU A 35 -5.19 -1.46 5.99
N ILE A 36 -4.57 -0.72 5.05
CA ILE A 36 -3.90 0.55 5.35
C ILE A 36 -4.89 1.65 5.77
N ASP A 37 -6.08 1.67 5.17
CA ASP A 37 -7.11 2.67 5.46
C ASP A 37 -7.73 2.52 6.87
N GLU A 38 -7.88 1.28 7.32
CA GLU A 38 -8.42 0.91 8.64
C GLU A 38 -7.36 0.86 9.74
N MET A 39 -6.08 0.78 9.38
CA MET A 39 -5.00 0.72 10.36
C MET A 39 -4.92 2.02 11.17
N LYS A 40 -4.92 1.86 12.51
CA LYS A 40 -4.75 2.97 13.46
C LYS A 40 -3.30 3.46 13.51
N ASP A 41 -2.35 2.53 13.37
CA ASP A 41 -0.93 2.85 13.37
C ASP A 41 -0.53 3.56 12.07
N SER A 42 0.40 4.50 12.17
CA SER A 42 0.90 5.23 11.00
C SER A 42 1.83 4.33 10.19
N VAL A 43 1.53 4.12 8.90
CA VAL A 43 2.40 3.38 7.96
C VAL A 43 3.80 4.00 7.93
N ASN A 44 3.89 5.32 8.07
CA ASN A 44 5.16 6.03 8.13
C ASN A 44 5.95 5.67 9.40
N GLU A 45 5.29 5.56 10.56
CA GLU A 45 5.97 5.18 11.81
C GLU A 45 6.47 3.74 11.76
N ILE A 46 5.67 2.83 11.19
CA ILE A 46 6.09 1.44 10.97
C ILE A 46 7.34 1.39 10.09
N TYR A 47 7.33 2.13 8.98
CA TYR A 47 8.48 2.23 8.08
C TYR A 47 9.71 2.86 8.75
N GLN A 48 9.54 3.89 9.58
CA GLN A 48 10.66 4.51 10.31
C GLN A 48 11.26 3.59 11.37
N LYS A 49 10.45 2.74 12.02
CA LYS A 49 10.90 1.81 13.06
C LYS A 49 11.54 0.54 12.50
N GLU A 50 10.96 -0.03 11.45
CA GLU A 50 11.33 -1.37 10.96
C GLU A 50 11.69 -1.41 9.47
N GLY A 51 11.64 -0.28 8.77
CA GLY A 51 11.86 -0.20 7.33
C GLY A 51 10.81 -1.00 6.53
N THR A 52 11.23 -1.49 5.36
CA THR A 52 10.38 -2.28 4.46
C THR A 52 9.91 -3.60 5.10
N ASN A 53 10.65 -4.13 6.09
CA ASN A 53 10.23 -5.31 6.84
C ASN A 53 8.97 -5.06 7.69
N GLY A 54 8.81 -3.85 8.24
CA GLY A 54 7.59 -3.47 8.95
C GLY A 54 6.39 -3.42 8.01
N LEU A 55 6.59 -2.89 6.80
CA LEU A 55 5.53 -2.82 5.78
C LEU A 55 5.07 -4.21 5.33
N LEU A 56 5.98 -5.19 5.25
CA LEU A 56 5.68 -6.58 4.94
C LEU A 56 4.84 -7.29 6.01
N LYS A 57 4.84 -6.79 7.26
CA LYS A 57 3.99 -7.33 8.33
C LYS A 57 2.53 -6.87 8.23
N ILE A 58 2.26 -5.82 7.43
CA ILE A 58 0.90 -5.35 7.20
C ILE A 58 0.14 -6.40 6.41
N LYS A 59 -1.00 -6.84 6.95
CA LYS A 59 -1.83 -7.85 6.30
C LYS A 59 -2.27 -7.37 4.93
N GLY A 60 -2.14 -8.24 3.92
CA GLY A 60 -2.47 -7.90 2.54
C GLY A 60 -1.37 -7.13 1.79
N VAL A 61 -0.29 -6.71 2.46
CA VAL A 61 0.87 -6.06 1.81
C VAL A 61 1.95 -7.11 1.52
N GLY A 62 2.06 -7.50 0.25
CA GLY A 62 3.16 -8.32 -0.24
C GLY A 62 4.42 -7.51 -0.57
N ARG A 63 5.52 -8.19 -0.93
CA ARG A 63 6.83 -7.56 -1.22
C ARG A 63 6.76 -6.45 -2.26
N THR A 64 6.04 -6.67 -3.35
CA THR A 64 5.87 -5.64 -4.40
C THR A 64 5.14 -4.40 -3.88
N LEU A 65 4.09 -4.60 -3.09
CA LEU A 65 3.31 -3.50 -2.52
C LEU A 65 4.12 -2.74 -1.46
N ALA A 66 4.87 -3.44 -0.61
CA ALA A 66 5.76 -2.84 0.38
C ALA A 66 6.81 -1.91 -0.28
N LEU A 67 7.43 -2.35 -1.37
CA LEU A 67 8.39 -1.53 -2.13
C LEU A 67 7.72 -0.30 -2.77
N GLU A 68 6.46 -0.39 -3.19
CA GLU A 68 5.74 0.78 -3.69
C GLU A 68 5.41 1.78 -2.57
N ILE A 69 5.02 1.29 -1.40
CA ILE A 69 4.77 2.13 -0.23
C ILE A 69 6.06 2.84 0.19
N GLU A 70 7.18 2.13 0.26
CA GLU A 70 8.51 2.67 0.52
C GLU A 70 8.85 3.84 -0.42
N LYS A 71 8.74 3.61 -1.74
CA LYS A 71 8.97 4.67 -2.74
C LYS A 71 8.06 5.87 -2.53
N PHE A 72 6.80 5.63 -2.15
CA PHE A 72 5.85 6.71 -1.91
C PHE A 72 6.19 7.51 -0.66
N LEU A 73 6.64 6.85 0.41
CA LEU A 73 7.08 7.47 1.66
C LEU A 73 8.36 8.29 1.46
N ASP A 74 9.35 7.74 0.74
CA ASP A 74 10.59 8.44 0.48
C ASP A 74 10.40 9.62 -0.48
N SER A 75 9.48 9.53 -1.45
CA SER A 75 9.13 10.65 -2.33
C SER A 75 8.36 11.78 -1.62
N ASN A 76 7.81 11.53 -0.41
CA ASN A 76 7.09 12.53 0.39
C ASN A 76 7.95 13.12 1.53
N LYS A 77 9.22 12.71 1.65
CA LYS A 77 10.18 13.28 2.62
C LYS A 77 10.71 14.66 2.22
N TYR A 78 10.46 15.09 0.98
CA TYR A 78 10.91 16.34 0.37
C TYR A 78 9.74 17.04 -0.32
#